data_AF-A0A4U5WU20-F1
#
_entry.id   AF-A0A4U5WU20-F1
#
_cell.length_a   1.000
_cell.length_b   1.000
_cell.length_c   1.000
_cell.angle_alpha   90.00
_cell.angle_beta   90.00
_cell.angle_gamma   90.00
#
_symmetry.space_group_name_H-M   'P 1'
#
loop_
_entity.id
_entity.type
_entity.pdbx_description
1 polymer ?
#
loop_
_entity_poly.entity_id
_entity_poly.type
_entity_poly.pdbx_seq_one_letter_code
_entity_poly.pdbx_strand_id
1 'polypeptide(L)'
;MTQTIGVLMSQDAEAVKLCSALEETSRLVGASFSRDRVWPILDAFREALLPDGAIIFSAQINAGEVGELEYTVQVSPGSEGPYTRALAHGLLPRTDHPVGSLLSDLQERVTVEDWFIDGDITSGFKKVYAQFPGSLQKVSQLAELPSMPRSVADNADLFARHGLTEVALVGVNYQRKSVNLYFQLPGDVLGHLDPEVIRSLLREIGLPDPDEKMLAYACTAYRVYVTLTWDSSEIHRISFAPMPSPGLDPSALPARLDPELEQFLKNSPYTYSGERINASAAKWSPAGDHLDLAVYHQIPSRLLTVFTSNAVAA
;
A
#
# COMPACT_ATOMS: atom_id res chain seq x y z
N MET A 1 31.50 -21.10 -3.53
CA MET A 1 31.46 -20.75 -2.09
C MET A 1 31.66 -19.25 -1.85
N THR A 2 32.62 -18.59 -2.48
CA THR A 2 32.90 -17.15 -2.27
C THR A 2 31.76 -16.20 -2.70
N GLN A 3 31.06 -16.51 -3.81
CA GLN A 3 29.93 -15.70 -4.28
C GLN A 3 28.70 -15.77 -3.35
N THR A 4 28.39 -16.95 -2.83
CA THR A 4 27.26 -17.17 -1.91
C THR A 4 27.45 -16.44 -0.58
N ILE A 5 28.68 -16.44 -0.05
CA ILE A 5 29.01 -15.71 1.18
C ILE A 5 28.90 -14.19 0.96
N GLY A 6 29.34 -13.69 -0.21
CA GLY A 6 29.23 -12.26 -0.55
C GLY A 6 27.79 -11.76 -0.66
N VAL A 7 26.89 -12.58 -1.21
CA VAL A 7 25.45 -12.24 -1.33
C VAL A 7 24.77 -12.21 0.05
N LEU A 8 25.02 -13.22 0.90
CA LEU A 8 24.46 -13.25 2.26
C LEU A 8 24.91 -12.04 3.09
N MET A 9 26.21 -11.71 3.06
CA MET A 9 26.74 -10.55 3.79
C MET A 9 26.17 -9.23 3.28
N SER A 10 25.86 -9.12 1.98
CA SER A 10 25.20 -7.95 1.41
C SER A 10 23.76 -7.82 1.88
N GLN A 11 23.00 -8.92 1.94
CA GLN A 11 21.60 -8.92 2.36
C GLN A 11 21.44 -8.63 3.85
N ASP A 12 22.34 -9.14 4.70
CA ASP A 12 22.41 -8.78 6.11
C ASP A 12 22.63 -7.28 6.30
N ALA A 13 23.52 -6.69 5.50
CA ALA A 13 23.78 -5.26 5.53
C ALA A 13 22.54 -4.44 5.11
N GLU A 14 21.77 -4.90 4.10
CA GLU A 14 20.54 -4.23 3.67
C GLU A 14 19.44 -4.26 4.73
N ALA A 15 19.21 -5.41 5.40
CA ALA A 15 18.24 -5.50 6.48
C ALA A 15 18.59 -4.56 7.67
N VAL A 16 19.88 -4.46 8.01
CA VAL A 16 20.35 -3.53 9.05
C VAL A 16 20.14 -2.07 8.64
N LYS A 17 20.51 -1.69 7.41
CA LYS A 17 20.30 -0.33 6.90
C LYS A 17 18.83 0.06 6.90
N LEU A 18 17.95 -0.83 6.43
CA LEU A 18 16.51 -0.59 6.42
C LEU A 18 15.97 -0.41 7.84
N CYS A 19 16.40 -1.25 8.78
CA CYS A 19 16.01 -1.10 10.19
C CYS A 19 16.41 0.27 10.75
N SER A 20 17.61 0.75 10.43
CA SER A 20 18.09 2.09 10.85
C SER A 20 17.32 3.22 10.17
N ALA A 21 16.99 3.09 8.89
CA ALA A 21 16.18 4.08 8.17
C ALA A 21 14.76 4.19 8.75
N LEU A 22 14.15 3.07 9.16
CA LEU A 22 12.87 3.06 9.84
C LEU A 22 12.93 3.74 11.21
N GLU A 23 13.97 3.48 11.99
CA GLU A 23 14.20 4.13 13.29
C GLU A 23 14.43 5.64 13.14
N GLU A 24 15.15 6.06 12.09
CA GLU A 24 15.33 7.47 11.79
C GLU A 24 14.01 8.13 11.38
N THR A 25 13.25 7.48 10.49
CA THR A 25 11.97 7.98 9.99
C THR A 25 10.92 8.05 11.10
N SER A 26 10.93 7.12 12.05
CA SER A 26 9.99 7.15 13.18
C SER A 26 10.15 8.43 14.02
N ARG A 27 11.38 8.94 14.15
CA ARG A 27 11.64 10.19 14.86
C ARG A 27 11.04 11.41 14.16
N LEU A 28 10.97 11.39 12.83
CA LEU A 28 10.37 12.48 12.05
C LEU A 28 8.86 12.59 12.30
N VAL A 29 8.19 11.45 12.48
CA VAL A 29 6.73 11.39 12.74
C VAL A 29 6.39 11.33 14.23
N GLY A 30 7.38 11.48 15.13
CA GLY A 30 7.18 11.37 16.58
C GLY A 30 6.75 9.98 17.08
N ALA A 31 6.96 8.93 16.28
CA ALA A 31 6.53 7.57 16.58
C ALA A 31 7.57 6.79 17.40
N SER A 32 7.07 5.91 18.28
CA SER A 32 7.91 4.96 19.02
C SER A 32 8.37 3.83 18.10
N PHE A 33 9.68 3.62 18.00
CA PHE A 33 10.24 2.51 17.22
C PHE A 33 10.45 1.27 18.08
N SER A 34 9.82 0.15 17.69
CA SER A 34 10.03 -1.14 18.36
C SER A 34 10.90 -2.07 17.52
N ARG A 35 12.20 -2.07 17.80
CA ARG A 35 13.15 -2.99 17.15
C ARG A 35 12.72 -4.46 17.28
N ASP A 36 12.18 -4.85 18.43
CA ASP A 36 11.71 -6.22 18.70
C ASP A 36 10.50 -6.64 17.85
N ARG A 37 9.84 -5.68 17.19
CA ARG A 37 8.70 -5.93 16.30
C ARG A 37 9.12 -5.88 14.83
N VAL A 38 10.03 -4.97 14.50
CA VAL A 38 10.53 -4.78 13.13
C VAL A 38 11.61 -5.79 12.76
N TRP A 39 12.60 -6.00 13.63
CA TRP A 39 13.76 -6.82 13.32
C TRP A 39 13.41 -8.28 12.96
N PRO A 40 12.51 -8.99 13.67
CA PRO A 40 12.13 -10.35 13.28
C PRO A 40 11.56 -10.45 11.86
N ILE A 41 10.88 -9.40 11.39
CA ILE A 41 10.33 -9.33 10.03
C ILE A 41 11.46 -9.16 9.03
N LEU A 42 12.35 -8.18 9.27
CA LEU A 42 13.47 -7.93 8.37
C LEU A 42 14.42 -9.14 8.31
N ASP A 43 14.65 -9.82 9.43
CA ASP A 43 15.47 -11.04 9.47
C ASP A 43 14.83 -12.21 8.70
N ALA A 44 13.52 -12.43 8.85
CA ALA A 44 12.81 -13.47 8.12
C ALA A 44 12.84 -13.28 6.59
N PHE A 45 12.83 -12.02 6.15
CA PHE A 45 12.80 -11.65 4.73
C PHE A 45 14.14 -11.18 4.18
N ARG A 46 15.23 -11.20 4.96
CA ARG A 46 16.54 -10.64 4.55
C ARG A 46 17.03 -11.18 3.22
N GLU A 47 16.87 -12.49 2.99
CA GLU A 47 17.29 -13.16 1.76
C GLU A 47 16.34 -12.91 0.57
N ALA A 48 15.12 -12.45 0.88
CA ALA A 48 14.09 -12.10 -0.09
C ALA A 48 14.11 -10.60 -0.45
N LEU A 49 14.90 -9.77 0.25
CA LEU A 49 15.04 -8.35 -0.08
C LEU A 49 15.67 -8.20 -1.47
N LEU A 50 15.02 -7.37 -2.29
CA LEU A 50 15.46 -7.09 -3.64
C LEU A 50 16.35 -5.83 -3.65
N PRO A 51 17.58 -5.89 -4.18
CA PRO A 51 18.49 -4.73 -4.23
C PRO A 51 17.91 -3.51 -4.97
N ASP A 52 17.06 -3.72 -5.99
CA ASP A 52 16.35 -2.68 -6.74
C ASP A 52 14.83 -2.72 -6.48
N GLY A 53 14.39 -3.31 -5.36
CA GLY A 53 12.97 -3.38 -4.99
C GLY A 53 12.44 -2.08 -4.41
N ALA A 54 11.14 -1.82 -4.49
CA ALA A 54 10.59 -0.63 -3.84
C ALA A 54 10.49 -0.81 -2.32
N ILE A 55 10.83 0.25 -1.58
CA ILE A 55 10.64 0.38 -0.14
C ILE A 55 9.93 1.70 0.11
N ILE A 56 8.78 1.64 0.77
CA ILE A 56 7.89 2.77 1.00
C ILE A 56 7.68 2.89 2.51
N PHE A 57 7.81 4.10 3.04
CA PHE A 57 7.38 4.41 4.41
C PHE A 57 6.10 5.22 4.33
N SER A 58 5.11 4.92 5.17
CA SER A 58 3.78 5.52 5.12
C SER A 58 3.36 6.00 6.50
N ALA A 59 2.83 7.21 6.59
CA ALA A 59 2.28 7.82 7.79
C ALA A 59 0.83 8.25 7.54
N GLN A 60 -0.04 8.08 8.53
CA GLN A 60 -1.44 8.49 8.45
C GLN A 60 -1.66 9.83 9.17
N ILE A 61 -2.53 10.66 8.61
CA ILE A 61 -3.03 11.87 9.26
C ILE A 61 -4.35 11.53 9.96
N ASN A 62 -4.30 10.98 11.18
CA ASN A 62 -5.51 10.82 11.99
C ASN A 62 -5.60 11.92 13.04
N ALA A 63 -6.80 12.50 13.17
CA ALA A 63 -7.16 13.55 14.11
C ALA A 63 -7.00 13.10 15.58
N GLY A 64 -5.75 13.08 16.07
CA GLY A 64 -5.41 12.89 17.48
C GLY A 64 -4.43 11.76 17.79
N GLU A 65 -4.03 10.93 16.82
CA GLU A 65 -3.06 9.86 17.02
C GLU A 65 -1.77 10.18 16.25
N VAL A 66 -0.86 10.87 16.92
CA VAL A 66 0.54 11.00 16.47
C VAL A 66 1.18 9.62 16.51
N GLY A 67 1.75 9.15 15.39
CA GLY A 67 2.81 8.14 15.42
C GLY A 67 2.52 6.74 14.88
N GLU A 68 1.57 6.54 13.96
CA GLU A 68 1.56 5.30 13.16
C GLU A 68 2.48 5.45 11.93
N LEU A 69 3.58 4.68 11.90
CA LEU A 69 4.47 4.53 10.75
C LEU A 69 4.40 3.08 10.25
N GLU A 70 3.93 2.92 9.03
CA GLU A 70 3.97 1.66 8.29
C GLU A 70 5.13 1.65 7.30
N TYR A 71 5.57 0.46 6.92
CA TYR A 71 6.53 0.26 5.84
C TYR A 71 6.11 -0.88 4.94
N THR A 72 6.29 -0.69 3.64
CA THR A 72 5.99 -1.67 2.61
C THR A 72 7.28 -1.97 1.84
N VAL A 73 7.65 -3.25 1.74
CA VAL A 73 8.92 -3.69 1.15
C VAL A 73 8.65 -4.72 0.07
N GLN A 74 9.18 -4.49 -1.13
CA GLN A 74 9.14 -5.47 -2.21
C GLN A 74 10.07 -6.63 -1.89
N VAL A 75 9.57 -7.85 -2.05
CA VAL A 75 10.31 -9.08 -1.75
C VAL A 75 10.22 -10.06 -2.91
N SER A 76 11.25 -10.88 -3.07
CA SER A 76 11.14 -12.10 -3.86
C SER A 76 10.20 -13.08 -3.13
N PRO A 77 9.22 -13.70 -3.81
CA PRO A 77 8.33 -14.66 -3.16
C PRO A 77 9.04 -15.95 -2.74
N GLY A 78 10.22 -16.25 -3.30
CA GLY A 78 10.85 -17.56 -3.17
C GLY A 78 9.93 -18.68 -3.71
N SER A 79 10.16 -19.92 -3.26
CA SER A 79 9.31 -21.07 -3.62
C SER A 79 8.05 -21.21 -2.77
N GLU A 80 8.03 -20.62 -1.58
CA GLU A 80 6.98 -20.82 -0.55
C GLU A 80 5.97 -19.67 -0.45
N GLY A 81 6.33 -18.48 -0.96
CA GLY A 81 5.54 -17.27 -0.86
C GLY A 81 5.68 -16.53 0.49
N PRO A 82 5.35 -15.22 0.52
CA PRO A 82 5.57 -14.38 1.71
C PRO A 82 4.73 -14.77 2.92
N TYR A 83 3.50 -15.27 2.75
CA TYR A 83 2.67 -15.70 3.88
C TYR A 83 3.21 -16.96 4.56
N THR A 84 3.58 -17.98 3.78
CA THR A 84 4.18 -19.21 4.31
C THR A 84 5.46 -18.91 5.08
N ARG A 85 6.30 -18.03 4.55
CA ARG A 85 7.51 -17.53 5.23
C ARG A 85 7.17 -16.83 6.55
N ALA A 86 6.18 -15.93 6.54
CA ALA A 86 5.76 -15.24 7.76
C ALA A 86 5.27 -16.21 8.85
N LEU A 87 4.55 -17.27 8.47
CA LEU A 87 4.14 -18.33 9.40
C LEU A 87 5.34 -19.12 9.94
N ALA A 88 6.28 -19.51 9.07
CA ALA A 88 7.44 -20.30 9.46
C ALA A 88 8.34 -19.58 10.48
N HIS A 89 8.41 -18.25 10.39
CA HIS A 89 9.16 -17.39 11.32
C HIS A 89 8.33 -16.90 12.51
N GLY A 90 7.07 -17.35 12.67
CA GLY A 90 6.23 -16.98 13.80
C GLY A 90 5.78 -15.51 13.81
N LEU A 91 5.82 -14.83 12.66
CA LEU A 91 5.38 -13.44 12.51
C LEU A 91 3.86 -13.32 12.53
N LEU A 92 3.17 -14.40 12.16
CA LEU A 92 1.72 -14.52 12.20
C LEU A 92 1.32 -15.86 12.84
N PRO A 93 0.20 -15.90 13.58
CA PRO A 93 -0.39 -17.16 13.99
C PRO A 93 -1.00 -17.87 12.78
N ARG A 94 -1.01 -19.20 12.83
CA ARG A 94 -1.83 -20.00 11.92
C ARG A 94 -3.31 -19.70 12.16
N THR A 95 -4.11 -19.78 11.09
CA THR A 95 -5.54 -19.51 11.17
C THR A 95 -6.31 -20.39 10.19
N ASP A 96 -7.50 -20.81 10.61
CA ASP A 96 -8.48 -21.47 9.73
C ASP A 96 -9.40 -20.44 9.02
N HIS A 97 -9.20 -19.14 9.30
CA HIS A 97 -9.93 -18.07 8.63
C HIS A 97 -9.50 -17.98 7.15
N PRO A 98 -10.42 -17.71 6.20
CA PRO A 98 -10.10 -17.69 4.76
C PRO A 98 -8.95 -16.74 4.37
N VAL A 99 -8.70 -15.68 5.14
CA VAL A 99 -7.52 -14.81 4.98
C VAL A 99 -6.19 -15.58 4.89
N GLY A 100 -6.09 -16.74 5.56
CA GLY A 100 -4.89 -17.59 5.55
C GLY A 100 -4.68 -18.39 4.26
N SER A 101 -5.70 -18.56 3.44
CA SER A 101 -5.60 -19.25 2.13
C SER A 101 -5.77 -18.32 0.93
N LEU A 102 -6.03 -17.03 1.16
CA LEU A 102 -6.29 -16.08 0.07
C LEU A 102 -5.14 -15.93 -0.92
N LEU A 103 -3.90 -15.86 -0.44
CA LEU A 103 -2.76 -15.73 -1.35
C LEU A 103 -2.48 -16.99 -2.14
N SER A 104 -2.68 -18.18 -1.56
CA SER A 104 -2.51 -19.44 -2.30
C SER A 104 -3.59 -19.58 -3.37
N ASP A 105 -4.85 -19.30 -3.05
CA ASP A 105 -5.94 -19.34 -4.04
C ASP A 105 -5.66 -18.37 -5.19
N LEU A 106 -5.14 -17.19 -4.88
CA LEU A 106 -4.78 -16.17 -5.86
C LEU A 106 -3.62 -16.62 -6.75
N GLN A 107 -2.56 -17.22 -6.19
CA GLN A 107 -1.44 -17.77 -6.95
C GLN A 107 -1.82 -18.95 -7.85
N GLU A 108 -2.83 -19.73 -7.47
CA GLU A 108 -3.32 -20.86 -8.28
C GLU A 108 -4.06 -20.40 -9.55
N ARG A 109 -4.60 -19.18 -9.57
CA ARG A 109 -5.44 -18.68 -10.67
C ARG A 109 -4.85 -17.50 -11.43
N VAL A 110 -3.92 -16.78 -10.80
CA VAL A 110 -3.40 -15.52 -11.29
C VAL A 110 -1.88 -15.50 -11.19
N THR A 111 -1.22 -15.04 -12.26
CA THR A 111 0.21 -14.74 -12.23
C THR A 111 0.46 -13.48 -11.42
N VAL A 112 1.03 -13.63 -10.21
CA VAL A 112 1.53 -12.49 -9.41
C VAL A 112 2.95 -12.17 -9.84
N GLU A 113 3.20 -10.92 -10.25
CA GLU A 113 4.51 -10.50 -10.72
C GLU A 113 5.36 -9.90 -9.59
N ASP A 114 4.76 -9.06 -8.76
CA ASP A 114 5.45 -8.37 -7.67
C ASP A 114 4.77 -8.64 -6.32
N TRP A 115 5.59 -8.92 -5.30
CA TRP A 115 5.15 -9.19 -3.93
C TRP A 115 5.70 -8.14 -2.98
N PHE A 116 4.85 -7.74 -2.03
CA PHE A 116 5.25 -6.82 -0.98
C PHE A 116 4.81 -7.33 0.38
N ILE A 117 5.65 -7.12 1.39
CA ILE A 117 5.27 -7.27 2.78
C ILE A 117 5.04 -5.90 3.40
N ASP A 118 4.13 -5.83 4.36
CA ASP A 118 3.74 -4.61 5.05
C ASP A 118 3.83 -4.83 6.55
N GLY A 119 4.56 -3.94 7.22
CA GLY A 119 4.72 -3.96 8.66
C GLY A 119 4.50 -2.58 9.26
N ASP A 120 4.27 -2.57 10.55
CA ASP A 120 4.17 -1.36 11.36
C ASP A 120 5.26 -1.39 12.42
N ILE A 121 5.85 -0.24 12.69
CA ILE A 121 7.03 -0.16 13.55
C ILE A 121 6.73 -0.46 15.03
N THR A 122 5.46 -0.54 15.42
CA THR A 122 5.01 -0.86 16.79
C THR A 122 4.30 -2.21 16.87
N SER A 123 3.51 -2.58 15.86
CA SER A 123 2.66 -3.77 15.88
C SER A 123 3.20 -4.94 15.04
N GLY A 124 4.23 -4.72 14.22
CA GLY A 124 4.90 -5.78 13.46
C GLY A 124 4.17 -6.12 12.15
N PHE A 125 4.20 -7.39 11.76
CA PHE A 125 3.75 -7.84 10.43
C PHE A 125 2.23 -7.72 10.29
N LYS A 126 1.77 -7.08 9.20
CA LYS A 126 0.35 -6.74 9.00
C LYS A 126 -0.22 -7.33 7.74
N LYS A 127 0.41 -7.04 6.60
CA LYS A 127 -0.19 -7.28 5.28
C LYS A 127 0.82 -7.88 4.32
N VAL A 128 0.28 -8.49 3.27
CA VAL A 128 1.00 -8.82 2.05
C VAL A 128 0.24 -8.23 0.88
N TYR A 129 0.95 -7.68 -0.10
CA TYR A 129 0.37 -7.27 -1.37
C TYR A 129 0.85 -8.19 -2.51
N ALA A 130 -0.08 -8.55 -3.39
CA ALA A 130 0.16 -9.20 -4.66
C ALA A 130 -0.17 -8.20 -5.77
N GLN A 131 0.79 -7.87 -6.65
CA GLN A 131 0.57 -6.96 -7.77
C GLN A 131 0.63 -7.65 -9.13
N PHE A 132 -0.13 -7.10 -10.09
CA PHE A 132 -0.30 -7.61 -11.45
C PHE A 132 -0.06 -6.51 -12.52
N PRO A 133 1.10 -5.82 -12.52
CA PRO A 133 1.35 -4.69 -13.40
C PRO A 133 1.27 -5.02 -14.90
N GLY A 134 1.56 -6.25 -15.32
CA GLY A 134 1.49 -6.72 -16.71
C GLY A 134 0.19 -7.42 -17.08
N SER A 135 -0.66 -7.77 -16.11
CA SER A 135 -1.94 -8.43 -16.33
C SER A 135 -2.95 -8.02 -15.26
N LEU A 136 -3.64 -6.90 -15.46
CA LEU A 136 -4.71 -6.47 -14.54
C LEU A 136 -5.78 -7.57 -14.39
N GLN A 137 -6.34 -7.66 -13.18
CA GLN A 137 -7.30 -8.70 -12.82
C GLN A 137 -8.72 -8.16 -12.81
N LYS A 138 -9.67 -8.94 -13.34
CA LYS A 138 -11.08 -8.53 -13.28
C LYS A 138 -11.66 -8.83 -11.91
N VAL A 139 -12.53 -7.94 -11.42
CA VAL A 139 -13.32 -8.17 -10.19
C VAL A 139 -14.03 -9.52 -10.23
N SER A 140 -14.64 -9.89 -11.35
CA SER A 140 -15.36 -11.15 -11.49
C SER A 140 -14.47 -12.38 -11.28
N GLN A 141 -13.22 -12.35 -11.78
CA GLN A 141 -12.26 -13.44 -11.59
C GLN A 141 -11.81 -13.54 -10.13
N LEU A 142 -11.59 -12.40 -9.49
CA LEU A 142 -11.22 -12.33 -8.08
C LEU A 142 -12.36 -12.80 -7.16
N ALA A 143 -13.61 -12.49 -7.51
CA ALA A 143 -14.81 -12.91 -6.77
C ALA A 143 -15.02 -14.43 -6.77
N GLU A 144 -14.48 -15.16 -7.75
CA GLU A 144 -14.59 -16.62 -7.85
C GLU A 144 -13.56 -17.37 -6.99
N LEU A 145 -12.63 -16.66 -6.34
CA LEU A 145 -11.65 -17.27 -5.45
C LEU A 145 -12.35 -17.77 -4.17
N PRO A 146 -12.17 -19.05 -3.78
CA PRO A 146 -12.91 -19.65 -2.66
C PRO A 146 -12.76 -18.90 -1.34
N SER A 147 -11.56 -18.34 -1.10
CA SER A 147 -11.25 -17.60 0.13
C SER A 147 -11.38 -16.08 0.01
N MET A 148 -11.76 -15.53 -1.15
CA MET A 148 -12.04 -14.10 -1.27
C MET A 148 -13.30 -13.75 -0.46
N PRO A 149 -13.35 -12.61 0.25
CA PRO A 149 -14.55 -12.20 0.94
C PRO A 149 -15.71 -12.02 -0.05
N ARG A 150 -16.90 -12.50 0.33
CA ARG A 150 -18.13 -12.41 -0.48
C ARG A 150 -18.48 -10.98 -0.86
N SER A 151 -18.08 -10.01 -0.04
CA SER A 151 -18.23 -8.59 -0.30
C SER A 151 -17.63 -8.14 -1.64
N VAL A 152 -16.63 -8.85 -2.20
CA VAL A 152 -16.15 -8.58 -3.57
C VAL A 152 -17.23 -8.89 -4.61
N ALA A 153 -17.88 -10.05 -4.50
CA ALA A 153 -18.96 -10.45 -5.38
C ALA A 153 -20.20 -9.57 -5.19
N ASP A 154 -20.57 -9.28 -3.93
CA ASP A 154 -21.74 -8.48 -3.58
C ASP A 154 -21.64 -7.04 -4.11
N ASN A 155 -20.42 -6.50 -4.27
CA ASN A 155 -20.18 -5.16 -4.80
C ASN A 155 -19.75 -5.13 -6.28
N ALA A 156 -19.72 -6.28 -6.97
CA ALA A 156 -19.21 -6.34 -8.35
C ALA A 156 -19.99 -5.43 -9.32
N ASP A 157 -21.33 -5.41 -9.21
CA ASP A 157 -22.16 -4.54 -10.02
C ASP A 157 -21.94 -3.05 -9.71
N LEU A 158 -21.70 -2.72 -8.44
CA LEU A 158 -21.38 -1.35 -8.02
C LEU A 158 -20.05 -0.92 -8.63
N PHE A 159 -19.02 -1.76 -8.53
CA PHE A 159 -17.72 -1.48 -9.14
C PHE A 159 -17.83 -1.30 -10.65
N ALA A 160 -18.58 -2.15 -11.35
CA ALA A 160 -18.78 -2.03 -12.79
C ALA A 160 -19.48 -0.72 -13.18
N ARG A 161 -20.52 -0.30 -12.45
CA ARG A 161 -21.23 0.98 -12.71
C ARG A 161 -20.31 2.21 -12.57
N HIS A 162 -19.32 2.14 -11.68
CA HIS A 162 -18.35 3.21 -11.43
C HIS A 162 -17.03 3.04 -12.20
N GLY A 163 -16.96 2.12 -13.17
CA GLY A 163 -15.77 1.90 -13.99
C GLY A 163 -14.58 1.27 -13.25
N LEU A 164 -14.80 0.71 -12.06
CA LEU A 164 -13.78 0.06 -11.21
C LEU A 164 -13.67 -1.43 -11.56
N THR A 165 -13.23 -1.77 -12.78
CA THR A 165 -13.27 -3.16 -13.27
C THR A 165 -11.93 -3.89 -13.21
N GLU A 166 -10.82 -3.17 -13.31
CA GLU A 166 -9.48 -3.72 -13.46
C GLU A 166 -8.64 -3.47 -12.20
N VAL A 167 -8.19 -4.55 -11.56
CA VAL A 167 -7.46 -4.56 -10.30
C VAL A 167 -5.97 -4.78 -10.56
N ALA A 168 -5.15 -3.80 -10.17
CA ALA A 168 -3.70 -3.82 -10.32
C ALA A 168 -2.98 -4.48 -9.15
N LEU A 169 -3.57 -4.47 -7.95
CA LEU A 169 -3.04 -5.21 -6.81
C LEU A 169 -4.12 -5.56 -5.78
N VAL A 170 -3.84 -6.62 -5.02
CA VAL A 170 -4.62 -7.05 -3.85
C VAL A 170 -3.75 -6.96 -2.61
N GLY A 171 -4.22 -6.24 -1.59
CA GLY A 171 -3.62 -6.22 -0.25
C GLY A 171 -4.40 -7.12 0.70
N VAL A 172 -3.71 -8.02 1.41
CA VAL A 172 -4.32 -8.93 2.38
C VAL A 172 -3.81 -8.57 3.77
N ASN A 173 -4.70 -8.06 4.62
CA ASN A 173 -4.38 -7.67 5.99
C ASN A 173 -4.77 -8.78 6.96
N TYR A 174 -3.78 -9.42 7.58
CA TYR A 174 -3.98 -10.56 8.47
C TYR A 174 -4.45 -10.14 9.87
N GLN A 175 -4.01 -8.98 10.35
CA GLN A 175 -4.39 -8.48 11.67
C GLN A 175 -5.85 -8.02 11.70
N ARG A 176 -6.28 -7.31 10.65
CA ARG A 176 -7.65 -6.77 10.54
C ARG A 176 -8.60 -7.68 9.77
N LYS A 177 -8.13 -8.82 9.24
CA LYS A 177 -8.89 -9.74 8.38
C LYS A 177 -9.66 -8.96 7.31
N SER A 178 -8.92 -8.15 6.56
CA SER A 178 -9.47 -7.32 5.48
C SER A 178 -8.70 -7.50 4.19
N VAL A 179 -9.36 -7.19 3.07
CA VAL A 179 -8.77 -7.17 1.73
C VAL A 179 -8.88 -5.77 1.15
N ASN A 180 -7.81 -5.33 0.50
CA ASN A 180 -7.79 -4.13 -0.31
C ASN A 180 -7.73 -4.50 -1.79
N LEU A 181 -8.67 -3.99 -2.59
CA LEU A 181 -8.60 -4.08 -4.05
C LEU A 181 -8.20 -2.72 -4.58
N TYR A 182 -7.06 -2.66 -5.30
CA TYR A 182 -6.61 -1.42 -5.93
C TYR A 182 -6.91 -1.46 -7.41
N PHE A 183 -7.87 -0.66 -7.80
CA PHE A 183 -8.29 -0.46 -9.17
C PHE A 183 -7.33 0.47 -9.90
N GLN A 184 -6.95 0.08 -11.12
CA GLN A 184 -6.29 0.96 -12.06
C GLN A 184 -7.37 1.74 -12.81
N LEU A 185 -7.33 3.07 -12.72
CA LEU A 185 -8.26 3.89 -13.49
C LEU A 185 -7.94 3.81 -14.99
N PRO A 186 -8.97 3.82 -15.87
CA PRO A 186 -8.80 3.94 -17.31
C PRO A 186 -8.00 5.20 -17.70
N GLY A 187 -7.24 5.11 -18.80
CA GLY A 187 -6.32 6.17 -19.21
C GLY A 187 -6.98 7.49 -19.61
N ASP A 188 -8.26 7.47 -19.99
CA ASP A 188 -9.05 8.65 -20.38
C ASP A 188 -9.58 9.45 -19.19
N VAL A 189 -9.62 8.87 -17.98
CA VAL A 189 -10.05 9.55 -16.74
C VAL A 189 -8.93 9.71 -15.71
N LEU A 190 -7.74 9.19 -16.00
CA LEU A 190 -6.58 9.26 -15.13
C LEU A 190 -6.21 10.71 -14.83
N GLY A 191 -6.19 11.10 -13.56
CA GLY A 191 -5.88 12.46 -13.13
C GLY A 191 -7.02 13.48 -13.31
N HIS A 192 -8.16 13.06 -13.87
CA HIS A 192 -9.27 13.93 -14.24
C HIS A 192 -10.63 13.25 -13.94
N LEU A 193 -10.73 12.56 -12.81
CA LEU A 193 -11.96 11.87 -12.41
C LEU A 193 -13.08 12.89 -12.16
N ASP A 194 -14.25 12.61 -12.73
CA ASP A 194 -15.43 13.47 -12.56
C ASP A 194 -15.84 13.53 -11.08
N PRO A 195 -15.95 14.73 -10.47
CA PRO A 195 -16.37 14.86 -9.08
C PRO A 195 -17.74 14.23 -8.79
N GLU A 196 -18.67 14.19 -9.75
CA GLU A 196 -19.97 13.55 -9.56
C GLU A 196 -19.87 12.03 -9.46
N VAL A 197 -18.88 11.41 -10.12
CA VAL A 197 -18.60 9.97 -9.96
C VAL A 197 -18.18 9.69 -8.51
N ILE A 198 -17.29 10.51 -7.95
CA ILE A 198 -16.83 10.36 -6.56
C ILE A 198 -17.99 10.56 -5.58
N ARG A 199 -18.78 11.64 -5.74
CA ARG A 199 -19.95 11.91 -4.87
C ARG A 199 -20.99 10.80 -4.96
N SER A 200 -21.30 10.33 -6.16
CA SER A 200 -22.26 9.22 -6.36
C SER A 200 -21.75 7.94 -5.71
N LEU A 201 -20.48 7.61 -5.91
CA LEU A 201 -19.86 6.42 -5.33
C LEU A 201 -19.90 6.48 -3.80
N LEU A 202 -19.43 7.57 -3.18
CA LEU A 202 -19.43 7.75 -1.72
C LEU A 202 -20.85 7.61 -1.14
N ARG A 203 -21.84 8.23 -1.79
CA ARG A 203 -23.25 8.13 -1.38
C ARG A 203 -23.79 6.70 -1.48
N GLU A 204 -23.51 5.98 -2.57
CA GLU A 204 -23.96 4.60 -2.77
C GLU A 204 -23.38 3.64 -1.73
N ILE A 205 -22.13 3.87 -1.29
CA ILE A 205 -21.48 3.05 -0.27
C ILE A 205 -21.70 3.57 1.17
N GLY A 206 -22.55 4.59 1.34
CA GLY A 206 -22.94 5.12 2.65
C GLY A 206 -21.85 5.88 3.40
N LEU A 207 -20.85 6.41 2.68
CA LEU A 207 -19.78 7.23 3.26
C LEU A 207 -20.12 8.72 3.26
N PRO A 208 -19.48 9.53 4.12
CA PRO A 208 -19.74 10.97 4.20
C PRO A 208 -19.51 11.69 2.88
N ASP A 209 -20.29 12.75 2.64
CA ASP A 209 -20.04 13.66 1.52
C ASP A 209 -18.64 14.30 1.66
N PRO A 210 -17.87 14.40 0.56
CA PRO A 210 -16.53 14.96 0.61
C PRO A 210 -16.59 16.49 0.73
N ASP A 211 -15.65 17.08 1.47
CA ASP A 211 -15.41 18.52 1.33
C ASP A 211 -14.80 18.85 -0.04
N GLU A 212 -14.96 20.09 -0.50
CA GLU A 212 -14.55 20.49 -1.86
C GLU A 212 -13.02 20.39 -2.10
N LYS A 213 -12.18 20.55 -1.08
CA LYS A 213 -10.73 20.42 -1.24
C LYS A 213 -10.32 18.96 -1.37
N MET A 214 -10.83 18.10 -0.49
CA MET A 214 -10.60 16.66 -0.54
C MET A 214 -11.15 16.06 -1.83
N LEU A 215 -12.31 16.53 -2.30
CA LEU A 215 -12.89 16.12 -3.58
C LEU A 215 -12.01 16.53 -4.76
N ALA A 216 -11.61 17.81 -4.84
CA ALA A 216 -10.74 18.30 -5.90
C ALA A 216 -9.41 17.53 -5.95
N TYR A 217 -8.88 17.16 -4.78
CA TYR A 217 -7.70 16.32 -4.69
C TYR A 217 -7.95 14.89 -5.20
N ALA A 218 -9.05 14.26 -4.79
CA ALA A 218 -9.43 12.93 -5.24
C ALA A 218 -9.71 12.85 -6.75
N CYS A 219 -10.14 13.94 -7.38
CA CYS A 219 -10.27 14.03 -8.85
C CYS A 219 -8.93 13.76 -9.58
N THR A 220 -7.78 13.97 -8.93
CA THR A 220 -6.45 13.75 -9.52
C THR A 220 -5.97 12.29 -9.42
N ALA A 221 -6.83 11.38 -8.97
CA ALA A 221 -6.47 9.99 -8.77
C ALA A 221 -6.03 9.28 -10.07
N TYR A 222 -5.04 8.40 -9.95
CA TYR A 222 -4.71 7.38 -10.95
C TYR A 222 -5.11 5.97 -10.47
N ARG A 223 -5.31 5.81 -9.16
CA ARG A 223 -5.78 4.57 -8.53
C ARG A 223 -6.87 4.87 -7.52
N VAL A 224 -7.82 3.94 -7.46
CA VAL A 224 -8.86 3.90 -6.43
C VAL A 224 -8.73 2.58 -5.70
N TYR A 225 -8.88 2.56 -4.39
CA TYR A 225 -8.88 1.30 -3.66
C TYR A 225 -9.89 1.25 -2.55
N VAL A 226 -10.51 0.09 -2.39
CA VAL A 226 -11.53 -0.18 -1.37
C VAL A 226 -10.98 -1.11 -0.31
N THR A 227 -11.57 -1.09 0.88
CA THR A 227 -11.30 -2.04 1.96
C THR A 227 -12.55 -2.85 2.25
N LEU A 228 -12.43 -4.17 2.21
CA LEU A 228 -13.50 -5.14 2.32
C LEU A 228 -13.16 -6.16 3.40
N THR A 229 -14.17 -6.79 4.01
CA THR A 229 -13.99 -7.83 5.04
C THR A 229 -14.85 -9.04 4.73
N TRP A 230 -14.63 -10.14 5.46
CA TRP A 230 -15.40 -11.39 5.30
C TRP A 230 -16.73 -11.40 6.05
N ASP A 231 -16.89 -10.52 7.04
CA ASP A 231 -18.04 -10.47 7.95
C ASP A 231 -19.13 -9.49 7.52
N SER A 232 -18.86 -8.64 6.53
CA SER A 232 -19.82 -7.66 6.00
C SER A 232 -19.67 -7.50 4.50
N SER A 233 -20.79 -7.23 3.82
CA SER A 233 -20.83 -6.83 2.40
C SER A 233 -20.51 -5.34 2.22
N GLU A 234 -20.40 -4.56 3.29
CA GLU A 234 -20.12 -3.12 3.23
C GLU A 234 -18.66 -2.84 2.84
N ILE A 235 -18.47 -1.75 2.10
CA ILE A 235 -17.14 -1.19 1.85
C ILE A 235 -16.76 -0.33 3.04
N HIS A 236 -15.78 -0.79 3.83
CA HIS A 236 -15.36 -0.13 5.07
C HIS A 236 -14.64 1.20 4.84
N ARG A 237 -13.96 1.31 3.71
CA ARG A 237 -13.17 2.49 3.34
C ARG A 237 -12.94 2.50 1.85
N ILE A 238 -12.94 3.70 1.27
CA ILE A 238 -12.46 3.93 -0.09
C ILE A 238 -11.33 4.98 -0.08
N SER A 239 -10.46 4.92 -1.06
CA SER A 239 -9.29 5.79 -1.15
C SER A 239 -8.97 6.13 -2.60
N PHE A 240 -8.59 7.37 -2.83
CA PHE A 240 -8.29 7.96 -4.13
C PHE A 240 -6.85 8.46 -4.07
N ALA A 241 -5.96 7.79 -4.81
CA ALA A 241 -4.53 8.08 -4.81
C ALA A 241 -4.14 8.74 -6.12
N PRO A 242 -3.58 9.96 -6.09
CA PRO A 242 -2.84 10.52 -7.22
C PRO A 242 -1.58 9.70 -7.51
N MET A 243 -1.02 9.89 -8.70
CA MET A 243 0.23 9.22 -9.04
C MET A 243 1.37 9.74 -8.15
N PRO A 244 2.23 8.86 -7.61
CA PRO A 244 3.41 9.31 -6.90
C PRO A 244 4.26 10.23 -7.78
N SER A 245 4.76 11.31 -7.20
CA SER A 245 5.50 12.34 -7.92
C SER A 245 6.67 12.88 -7.09
N PRO A 246 7.71 13.41 -7.76
CA PRO A 246 8.75 14.18 -7.10
C PRO A 246 8.20 15.48 -6.53
N GLY A 247 8.80 15.96 -5.44
CA GLY A 247 8.64 17.35 -5.01
C GLY A 247 7.24 17.73 -4.55
N LEU A 248 6.47 16.78 -4.00
CA LEU A 248 5.12 17.03 -3.49
C LEU A 248 5.13 18.23 -2.52
N ASP A 249 4.43 19.30 -2.89
CA ASP A 249 4.27 20.48 -2.04
C ASP A 249 3.21 20.21 -0.98
N PRO A 250 3.56 20.23 0.33
CA PRO A 250 2.59 20.09 1.41
C PRO A 250 1.46 21.12 1.36
N SER A 251 1.67 22.30 0.76
CA SER A 251 0.65 23.34 0.64
C SER A 251 -0.44 23.00 -0.39
N ALA A 252 -0.15 22.08 -1.31
CA ALA A 252 -1.08 21.59 -2.32
C ALA A 252 -1.98 20.45 -1.80
N LEU A 253 -1.76 19.97 -0.57
CA LEU A 253 -2.56 18.92 0.03
C LEU A 253 -3.91 19.46 0.54
N PRO A 254 -4.97 18.65 0.49
CA PRO A 254 -6.32 19.09 0.86
C PRO A 254 -6.50 19.30 2.37
N ALA A 255 -5.54 18.82 3.18
CA ALA A 255 -5.53 18.93 4.62
C ALA A 255 -4.27 19.67 5.11
N ARG A 256 -4.39 20.38 6.24
CA ARG A 256 -3.23 20.95 6.92
C ARG A 256 -2.43 19.80 7.55
N LEU A 257 -1.13 19.78 7.28
CA LEU A 257 -0.22 18.83 7.92
C LEU A 257 0.22 19.32 9.30
N ASP A 258 0.37 18.37 10.23
CA ASP A 258 1.13 18.59 11.44
C ASP A 258 2.62 18.73 11.10
N PRO A 259 3.41 19.50 11.89
CA PRO A 259 4.83 19.73 11.62
C PRO A 259 5.65 18.45 11.45
N GLU A 260 5.34 17.39 12.20
CA GLU A 260 5.99 16.08 12.15
C GLU A 260 5.75 15.39 10.79
N LEU A 261 4.53 15.46 10.26
CA LEU A 261 4.20 14.91 8.95
C LEU A 261 4.83 15.71 7.81
N GLU A 262 4.94 17.04 7.98
CA GLU A 262 5.67 17.89 7.05
C GLU A 262 7.18 17.55 7.05
N GLN A 263 7.78 17.33 8.23
CA GLN A 263 9.15 16.86 8.36
C GLN A 263 9.34 15.48 7.73
N PHE A 264 8.41 14.56 7.92
CA PHE A 264 8.42 13.25 7.28
C PHE A 264 8.47 13.37 5.75
N LEU A 265 7.59 14.17 5.13
CA LEU A 265 7.59 14.35 3.68
C LEU A 265 8.89 14.99 3.16
N LYS A 266 9.47 15.92 3.92
CA LYS A 266 10.64 16.72 3.51
C LYS A 266 11.99 16.09 3.83
N ASN A 267 12.08 15.30 4.89
CA ASN A 267 13.36 14.87 5.46
C ASN A 267 13.53 13.35 5.53
N SER A 268 12.52 12.55 5.15
CA SER A 268 12.69 11.10 5.14
C SER A 268 13.86 10.66 4.24
N PRO A 269 14.68 9.69 4.69
CA PRO A 269 15.83 9.21 3.95
C PRO A 269 15.39 8.45 2.70
N TYR A 270 16.18 8.52 1.64
CA TYR A 270 15.97 7.76 0.41
C TYR A 270 17.32 7.43 -0.27
N THR A 271 17.34 6.40 -1.13
CA THR A 271 18.57 5.78 -1.65
C THR A 271 18.83 6.03 -3.14
N TYR A 272 17.96 6.79 -3.81
CA TYR A 272 18.08 7.14 -5.23
C TYR A 272 18.48 8.61 -5.43
N SER A 273 18.84 8.98 -6.65
CA SER A 273 19.17 10.36 -7.02
C SER A 273 17.94 11.12 -7.50
N GLY A 274 18.02 12.46 -7.49
CA GLY A 274 16.92 13.34 -7.88
C GLY A 274 16.07 13.76 -6.68
N GLU A 275 14.88 14.30 -6.96
CA GLU A 275 13.94 14.67 -5.92
C GLU A 275 13.23 13.45 -5.33
N ARG A 276 12.89 13.52 -4.04
CA ARG A 276 12.14 12.47 -3.35
C ARG A 276 10.79 12.27 -4.01
N ILE A 277 10.44 11.01 -4.27
CA ILE A 277 9.12 10.60 -4.69
C ILE A 277 8.23 10.42 -3.47
N ASN A 278 7.14 11.18 -3.44
CA ASN A 278 6.10 11.09 -2.43
C ASN A 278 4.85 10.46 -3.04
N ALA A 279 4.05 9.83 -2.19
CA ALA A 279 2.73 9.35 -2.55
C ALA A 279 1.73 9.78 -1.47
N SER A 280 0.45 9.77 -1.84
CA SER A 280 -0.62 10.20 -0.97
C SER A 280 -1.95 9.60 -1.42
N ALA A 281 -2.93 9.60 -0.53
CA ALA A 281 -4.29 9.21 -0.88
C ALA A 281 -5.31 9.93 -0.01
N ALA A 282 -6.33 10.51 -0.63
CA ALA A 282 -7.53 10.95 0.07
C ALA A 282 -8.37 9.72 0.41
N LYS A 283 -8.84 9.61 1.65
CA LYS A 283 -9.56 8.44 2.15
C LYS A 283 -10.85 8.82 2.83
N TRP A 284 -11.88 8.00 2.64
CA TRP A 284 -13.16 8.11 3.33
C TRP A 284 -13.52 6.82 4.04
N SER A 285 -13.98 6.96 5.27
CA SER A 285 -14.50 5.88 6.12
C SER A 285 -15.71 6.39 6.91
N PRO A 286 -16.48 5.51 7.59
CA PRO A 286 -17.56 5.96 8.46
C PRO A 286 -17.11 6.90 9.59
N ALA A 287 -15.84 6.83 9.98
CA ALA A 287 -15.25 7.70 11.01
C ALA A 287 -14.89 9.10 10.48
N GLY A 288 -14.99 9.33 9.17
CA GLY A 288 -14.59 10.56 8.51
C GLY A 288 -13.50 10.34 7.45
N ASP A 289 -13.03 11.45 6.91
CA ASP A 289 -11.99 11.50 5.90
C ASP A 289 -10.62 11.79 6.50
N HIS A 290 -9.59 11.29 5.82
CA HIS A 290 -8.19 11.51 6.19
C HIS A 290 -7.31 11.43 4.95
N LEU A 291 -6.09 11.94 5.10
CA LEU A 291 -5.05 11.82 4.10
C LEU A 291 -4.03 10.78 4.57
N ASP A 292 -3.62 9.90 3.67
CA ASP A 292 -2.42 9.09 3.83
C ASP A 292 -1.26 9.76 3.12
N LEU A 293 -0.08 9.67 3.72
CA LEU A 293 1.16 10.18 3.18
C LEU A 293 2.19 9.07 3.13
N ALA A 294 2.99 9.03 2.07
CA ALA A 294 4.06 8.07 1.94
C ALA A 294 5.27 8.67 1.22
N VAL A 295 6.42 8.08 1.49
CA VAL A 295 7.73 8.43 0.92
C VAL A 295 8.36 7.15 0.37
N TYR A 296 8.88 7.21 -0.86
CA TYR A 296 9.72 6.14 -1.37
C TYR A 296 11.12 6.30 -0.78
N HIS A 297 11.53 5.34 0.05
CA HIS A 297 12.90 5.21 0.52
C HIS A 297 13.78 4.59 -0.56
N GLN A 298 13.31 3.53 -1.20
CA GLN A 298 13.94 2.88 -2.35
C GLN A 298 12.91 2.72 -3.46
N ILE A 299 13.33 2.88 -4.71
CA ILE A 299 12.46 2.78 -5.87
C ILE A 299 13.20 2.14 -7.04
N PRO A 300 12.62 1.13 -7.72
CA PRO A 300 13.19 0.56 -8.92
C PRO A 300 13.35 1.63 -10.00
N SER A 301 14.44 1.58 -10.76
CA SER A 301 14.73 2.57 -11.81
C SER A 301 13.58 2.74 -12.81
N ARG A 302 12.90 1.64 -13.17
CA ARG A 302 11.72 1.66 -14.06
C ARG A 302 10.58 2.52 -13.53
N LEU A 303 10.30 2.47 -12.22
CA LEU A 303 9.22 3.22 -11.59
C LEU A 303 9.63 4.68 -11.40
N LEU A 304 10.89 4.93 -11.06
CA LEU A 304 11.43 6.28 -10.95
C LEU A 304 11.28 7.04 -12.27
N THR A 305 11.59 6.41 -13.40
CA THR A 305 11.36 7.01 -14.72
C THR A 305 9.89 7.35 -14.96
N VAL A 306 8.96 6.47 -14.59
CA VAL A 306 7.52 6.73 -14.76
C VAL A 306 7.07 7.93 -13.93
N PHE A 307 7.42 7.97 -12.64
CA PHE A 307 6.98 9.03 -11.73
C PHE A 307 7.62 10.39 -12.03
N THR A 308 8.84 10.40 -12.55
CA THR A 308 9.51 11.65 -12.94
C THR A 308 9.08 12.15 -14.32
N SER A 309 8.85 11.27 -15.30
CA SER A 309 8.46 11.69 -16.66
C SER A 309 7.06 12.30 -16.68
N ASN A 310 6.16 11.80 -15.85
CA ASN A 310 4.78 12.32 -15.77
C ASN A 310 4.68 13.65 -15.02
N ALA A 311 5.64 13.96 -14.13
CA ALA A 311 5.70 15.25 -13.46
C ALA A 311 6.05 16.41 -14.41
N VAL A 312 6.64 16.12 -15.58
CA VAL A 312 6.96 17.12 -16.60
C VAL A 312 5.78 17.37 -17.56
N ALA A 313 4.76 16.51 -17.53
CA ALA A 313 3.59 16.57 -18.40
C ALA A 313 2.34 17.18 -17.74
N ALA A 314 2.37 17.42 -16.43
CA ALA A 314 1.33 18.09 -15.65
C ALA A 314 1.70 19.56 -15.39
#